data_AF-A0A8S3H5M7-F1
#
_entry.id   AF-A0A8S3H5M7-F1
#
_cell.length_a   1.000
_cell.length_b   1.000
_cell.length_c   1.000
_cell.angle_alpha   90.00
_cell.angle_beta   90.00
_cell.angle_gamma   90.00
#
_symmetry.space_group_name_H-M   'P 1'
#
loop_
_entity.id
_entity.type
_entity.pdbx_description
1 polymer ?
#
loop_
_entity_poly.entity_id
_entity_poly.type
_entity_poly.pdbx_seq_one_letter_code
_entity_poly.pdbx_strand_id
1 'polypeptide(L)' 'KSINRALAKLYVQNEEVELAKARLLLYHMCRLSLKEGLELLGIEALTRI' A
#
# COMPACT_ATOMS: atom_id res chain seq x y z
N LYS A 1 -6.13 9.68 2.02
CA LYS A 1 -5.95 10.56 0.83
C LYS A 1 -4.55 10.45 0.20
N SER A 2 -3.46 10.41 0.98
CA SER A 2 -2.09 10.41 0.41
C SER A 2 -1.71 9.13 -0.35
N ILE A 3 -2.05 7.93 0.17
CA ILE A 3 -1.78 6.65 -0.52
C ILE A 3 -2.51 6.56 -1.87
N ASN A 4 -3.80 6.96 -1.94
CA ASN A 4 -4.54 6.93 -3.21
C ASN A 4 -3.94 7.87 -4.28
N ARG A 5 -3.39 9.01 -3.87
CA ARG A 5 -2.65 9.90 -4.78
C ARG A 5 -1.33 9.28 -5.25
N ALA A 6 -0.63 8.56 -4.37
CA ALA A 6 0.56 7.81 -4.74
C ALA A 6 0.20 6.70 -5.74
N LEU A 7 -0.89 5.97 -5.51
CA LEU A 7 -1.36 4.90 -6.39
C LEU A 7 -1.67 5.38 -7.81
N ALA A 8 -2.17 6.60 -7.96
CA ALA A 8 -2.44 7.22 -9.26
C ALA A 8 -1.19 7.69 -10.01
N LYS A 9 -0.01 7.73 -9.36
CA LYS A 9 1.23 8.29 -9.93
C LYS A 9 2.41 7.34 -9.92
N LEU A 10 2.47 6.41 -8.98
CA LEU A 10 3.58 5.49 -8.74
C LEU A 10 3.14 4.07 -9.08
N TYR A 11 3.08 3.81 -10.39
CA TYR A 11 2.75 2.48 -10.91
C TYR A 11 3.83 1.46 -10.52
N VAL A 12 3.44 0.23 -10.23
CA VAL A 12 4.43 -0.83 -9.94
C VAL A 12 4.75 -1.65 -11.19
N GLN A 13 3.76 -1.83 -12.05
CA GLN A 13 3.86 -2.66 -13.23
C GLN A 13 4.62 -1.93 -14.34
N ASN A 14 5.36 -2.69 -15.15
CA ASN A 14 6.11 -2.21 -16.32
C ASN A 14 7.17 -1.14 -16.00
N GLU A 15 7.68 -1.14 -14.77
CA GLU A 15 8.76 -0.27 -14.31
C GLU A 15 10.07 -1.06 -14.18
N GLU A 16 11.18 -0.33 -14.09
CA GLU A 16 12.47 -0.92 -13.76
C GLU A 16 12.40 -1.73 -12.45
N VAL A 17 13.07 -2.88 -12.42
CA VAL A 17 12.97 -3.86 -11.32
C VAL A 17 13.21 -3.25 -9.94
N GLU A 18 14.26 -2.44 -9.79
CA GLU A 18 14.59 -1.83 -8.49
C GLU A 18 13.57 -0.76 -8.08
N LEU A 19 13.06 0.01 -9.04
CA LEU A 19 12.02 0.99 -8.80
C LEU A 19 10.69 0.32 -8.42
N ALA A 20 10.32 -0.76 -9.12
CA ALA A 20 9.15 -1.56 -8.81
C ALA A 20 9.24 -2.17 -7.41
N LYS A 21 10.40 -2.70 -7.01
CA LYS A 21 10.65 -3.21 -5.65
C LYS A 21 10.49 -2.13 -4.59
N ALA A 22 11.07 -0.94 -4.81
CA ALA A 22 10.94 0.17 -3.87
C ALA A 22 9.48 0.60 -3.70
N ARG A 23 8.71 0.68 -4.80
CA ARG A 23 7.28 1.02 -4.77
C ARG A 23 6.45 -0.08 -4.09
N LEU A 24 6.74 -1.36 -4.35
CA LEU A 24 6.10 -2.48 -3.65
C LEU A 24 6.34 -2.42 -2.14
N LEU A 25 7.57 -2.15 -1.72
CA LEU A 25 7.92 -2.01 -0.31
C LEU A 25 7.11 -0.89 0.36
N LEU A 26 7.03 0.27 -0.30
CA LEU A 26 6.24 1.41 0.17
C LEU A 26 4.76 1.02 0.39
N TYR A 27 4.14 0.38 -0.61
CA TYR A 27 2.74 -0.04 -0.50
C TYR A 27 2.54 -1.12 0.57
N HIS A 28 3.49 -2.04 0.72
CA HIS A 28 3.44 -3.08 1.74
C HIS A 28 3.44 -2.47 3.16
N MET A 29 4.35 -1.54 3.42
CA MET A 29 4.42 -0.85 4.72
C MET A 29 3.15 -0.06 5.00
N CYS A 30 2.63 0.66 4.00
CA CYS A 30 1.36 1.39 4.15
C CYS A 30 0.19 0.45 4.47
N ARG A 31 0.15 -0.74 3.85
CA ARG A 31 -0.89 -1.75 4.10
C ARG A 31 -0.80 -2.30 5.53
N LEU A 32 0.41 -2.57 6.02
CA LEU A 32 0.63 -3.05 7.38
C LEU A 32 0.18 -2.01 8.42
N SER A 33 0.65 -0.76 8.30
CA SER A 33 0.27 0.29 9.25
C SER A 33 -1.24 0.58 9.24
N LEU A 34 -1.87 0.49 8.05
CA LEU A 34 -3.33 0.62 7.97
C LEU A 34 -4.04 -0.56 8.66
N LYS A 35 -3.58 -1.79 8.42
CA LYS A 35 -4.13 -2.98 9.07
C LYS A 35 -4.07 -2.86 10.59
N GLU A 36 -2.91 -2.53 11.13
CA GLU A 36 -2.72 -2.33 12.58
C GLU A 36 -3.65 -1.23 13.13
N GLY A 37 -3.76 -0.11 12.42
CA GLY A 37 -4.68 0.97 12.79
C GLY A 37 -6.15 0.56 12.78
N LEU A 38 -6.56 -0.27 11.83
CA LEU A 38 -7.94 -0.80 11.76
C LEU A 38 -8.20 -1.82 12.87
N GLU A 39 -7.24 -2.73 13.13
CA GLU A 39 -7.32 -3.70 14.23
C GLU A 39 -7.45 -3.00 15.59
N LEU A 40 -6.69 -1.92 15.82
CA LEU A 40 -6.81 -1.08 17.02
C LEU A 40 -8.20 -0.45 17.19
N LEU A 41 -8.88 -0.16 16.08
CA LEU A 41 -10.24 0.37 16.07
C LEU A 41 -11.31 -0.72 16.11
N GLY A 42 -10.93 -2.00 16.18
CA GLY A 42 -11.85 -3.14 16.12
C GLY A 42 -12.49 -3.35 14.75
N ILE A 43 -11.90 -2.80 13.69
CA ILE A 43 -12.38 -2.91 12.31
C ILE A 43 -11.58 -4.01 11.60
N GLU A 44 -12.27 -4.97 10.99
CA GLU A 44 -11.62 -6.01 10.21
C GLU A 44 -11.12 -5.45 8.86
N ALA A 45 -9.82 -5.62 8.58
CA ALA A 45 -9.23 -5.18 7.34
C ALA A 45 -9.61 -6.11 6.17
N LEU A 46 -10.33 -5.59 5.18
CA LEU A 46 -10.69 -6.32 3.97
C LEU A 46 -9.43 -6.63 3.13
N THR A 47 -9.17 -7.91 2.89
CA THR A 47 -7.98 -8.38 2.17
C THR A 47 -8.19 -8.60 0.67
N ARG A 48 -9.45 -8.58 0.19
CA ARG A 48 -9.84 -8.58 -1.22
C ARG A 48 -11.04 -7.65 -1.42
N ILE A 49 -10.90 -6.69 -2.34
CA ILE A 49 -11.98 -5.86 -2.90
C ILE A 49 -11.79 -5.91 -4.42
#